data_AF-A0A9E2TN33-F1
#
_entry.id   AF-A0A9E2TN33-F1
#
_cell.length_a   1.000
_cell.length_b   1.000
_cell.length_c   1.000
_cell.angle_alpha   90.00
_cell.angle_beta   90.00
_cell.angle_gamma   90.00
#
_symmetry.space_group_name_H-M   'P 1'
#
loop_
_entity.id
_entity.type
_entity.pdbx_description
1 polymer ?
#
loop_
_entity_poly.entity_id
_entity_poly.type
_entity_poly.pdbx_seq_one_letter_code
_entity_poly.pdbx_strand_id
1 'polypeptide(L)'
;MAEQSNNTGKVVAIILIIVFVLAALVSAWYWFMYKPEQEAKERARQEQLAREKAEQERLAQEQAQNQLRYDKLILDADSLFILRRWENARSLYIDALAILPDQTYPRDQITLINSKLEMSAGEVETITESTGRFYVIISSSLDDDLAMDYAKKLSDAGNNVKVVEHQMNKNTYFGVSLGDYDTWDQAVSATLEFNSYGEGVWVLKW
;
A
#
# COMPACT_ATOMS: atom_id res chain seq x y z
N MET A 1 -77.57 23.88 70.35
CA MET A 1 -76.14 23.60 70.01
C MET A 1 -75.96 22.46 68.99
N ALA A 2 -76.94 22.13 68.14
CA ALA A 2 -76.86 20.96 67.25
C ALA A 2 -76.44 21.27 65.79
N GLU A 3 -76.31 22.53 65.41
CA GLU A 3 -76.17 22.94 64.00
C GLU A 3 -74.71 23.03 63.52
N GLN A 4 -73.74 23.20 64.43
CA GLN A 4 -72.32 23.26 64.05
C GLN A 4 -71.71 21.90 63.67
N SER A 5 -72.14 20.80 64.28
CA SER A 5 -71.58 19.45 64.04
C SER A 5 -71.76 18.94 62.60
N ASN A 6 -72.92 19.21 61.98
CA ASN A 6 -73.24 18.76 60.62
C ASN A 6 -72.42 19.50 59.54
N ASN A 7 -72.09 20.77 59.78
CA ASN A 7 -71.26 21.54 58.85
C ASN A 7 -69.78 21.16 58.93
N THR A 8 -69.26 20.83 60.12
CA THR A 8 -67.87 20.39 60.27
C THR A 8 -67.61 19.07 59.54
N GLY A 9 -68.53 18.09 59.66
CA GLY A 9 -68.41 16.81 58.94
C GLY A 9 -68.45 16.95 57.42
N LYS A 10 -69.31 17.84 56.88
CA LYS A 10 -69.37 18.14 55.45
C LYS A 10 -68.12 18.85 54.93
N VAL A 11 -67.56 19.80 55.70
CA VAL A 11 -66.32 20.49 55.35
C VAL A 11 -65.15 19.51 55.29
N VAL A 12 -65.04 18.60 56.26
CA VAL A 12 -64.02 17.54 56.25
C VAL A 12 -64.20 16.61 55.05
N ALA A 13 -65.44 16.22 54.71
CA ALA A 13 -65.71 15.40 53.53
C ALA A 13 -65.33 16.10 52.21
N ILE A 14 -65.63 17.40 52.08
CA ILE A 14 -65.25 18.20 50.91
C ILE A 14 -63.73 18.30 50.77
N ILE A 15 -63.01 18.53 51.87
CA ILE A 15 -61.54 18.57 51.86
C ILE A 15 -60.96 17.24 51.42
N LEU A 16 -61.48 16.11 51.92
CA LEU A 16 -61.04 14.77 51.50
C LEU A 16 -61.27 14.53 50.01
N ILE A 17 -62.42 14.95 49.47
CA ILE A 17 -62.72 14.85 48.04
C ILE A 17 -61.74 15.70 47.23
N ILE A 18 -61.48 16.94 47.64
CA ILE A 18 -60.53 17.82 46.95
C ILE A 18 -59.12 17.22 46.94
N VAL A 19 -58.67 16.66 48.06
CA VAL A 19 -57.36 15.98 48.15
C VAL A 19 -57.31 14.78 47.19
N PHE A 20 -58.37 13.99 47.10
CA PHE A 20 -58.46 12.89 46.14
C PHE A 20 -58.44 13.36 44.69
N VAL A 21 -59.18 14.43 44.37
CA VAL A 21 -59.18 15.01 43.02
C VAL A 21 -57.80 15.56 42.66
N LEU A 22 -57.14 16.26 43.59
CA LEU A 22 -55.78 16.77 43.37
C LEU A 22 -54.78 15.63 43.19
N ALA A 23 -54.85 14.58 44.00
CA ALA A 23 -54.01 13.40 43.83
C ALA A 23 -54.23 12.73 42.46
N ALA A 24 -55.49 12.59 42.04
CA ALA A 24 -55.85 12.06 40.73
C ALA A 24 -55.28 12.92 39.59
N LEU A 25 -55.39 14.26 39.69
CA LEU A 25 -54.84 15.19 38.70
C LEU A 25 -53.32 15.15 38.63
N VAL A 26 -52.62 15.07 39.76
CA VAL A 26 -51.15 14.92 39.80
C VAL A 26 -50.73 13.59 39.18
N SER A 27 -51.43 12.50 39.49
CA SER A 27 -51.14 11.20 38.87
C SER A 27 -51.45 11.18 37.37
N ALA A 28 -52.51 11.85 36.92
CA ALA A 28 -52.85 11.99 35.51
C ALA A 28 -51.81 12.86 34.78
N TRP A 29 -51.36 13.96 35.38
CA TRP A 29 -50.29 14.80 34.84
C TRP A 29 -48.95 14.06 34.76
N TYR A 30 -48.61 13.29 35.80
CA TYR A 30 -47.42 12.44 35.81
C TYR A 30 -47.47 11.37 34.70
N TRP A 31 -48.62 10.70 34.54
CA TRP A 31 -48.81 9.65 33.53
C TRP A 31 -48.84 10.20 32.10
N PHE A 32 -49.49 11.35 31.89
CA PHE A 32 -49.71 11.92 30.56
C PHE A 32 -48.54 12.81 30.08
N MET A 33 -47.92 13.59 30.97
CA MET A 33 -46.87 14.56 30.59
C MET A 33 -45.46 14.09 30.96
N TYR A 34 -45.22 13.66 32.19
CA TYR A 34 -43.85 13.43 32.69
C TYR A 34 -43.26 12.04 32.34
N LYS A 35 -44.05 10.98 32.51
CA LYS A 35 -43.64 9.59 32.21
C LYS A 35 -43.19 9.38 30.74
N PRO A 36 -43.95 9.83 29.70
CA PRO A 36 -43.54 9.61 28.30
C PRO A 36 -42.25 10.34 27.93
N GLU A 37 -41.97 11.50 28.54
CA GLU A 37 -40.73 12.25 28.29
C GLU A 37 -39.49 11.48 28.77
N GLN A 38 -39.58 10.80 29.92
CA GLN A 38 -38.49 9.99 30.46
C GLN A 38 -38.24 8.73 29.61
N GLU A 39 -39.31 8.06 29.17
CA GLU A 39 -39.19 6.92 28.26
C GLU A 39 -38.57 7.34 26.92
N ALA A 40 -38.94 8.50 26.39
CA ALA A 40 -38.32 9.04 25.17
C ALA A 40 -36.83 9.34 25.36
N LYS A 41 -36.42 9.93 26.49
CA LYS A 41 -35.00 10.18 26.81
C LYS A 41 -34.20 8.90 27.02
N GLU A 42 -34.80 7.88 27.63
CA GLU A 42 -34.14 6.59 27.82
C GLU A 42 -34.00 5.83 26.49
N ARG A 43 -35.04 5.83 25.66
CA ARG A 43 -34.98 5.27 24.30
C ARG A 43 -33.94 6.01 23.45
N ALA A 44 -33.88 7.33 23.52
CA ALA A 44 -32.88 8.12 22.81
C ALA A 44 -31.45 7.78 23.28
N ARG A 45 -31.24 7.59 24.59
CA ARG A 45 -29.94 7.13 25.14
C ARG A 45 -29.58 5.72 24.68
N GLN A 46 -30.55 4.80 24.67
CA GLN A 46 -30.33 3.43 24.17
C GLN A 46 -30.04 3.41 22.68
N GLU A 47 -30.74 4.22 21.88
CA GLU A 47 -30.46 4.38 20.46
C GLU A 47 -29.08 4.97 20.21
N GLN A 48 -28.67 5.99 20.97
CA GLN A 48 -27.31 6.54 20.89
C GLN A 48 -26.26 5.49 21.21
N LEU A 49 -26.42 4.75 22.32
CA LEU A 49 -25.52 3.68 22.69
C LEU A 49 -25.47 2.57 21.62
N ALA A 50 -26.61 2.23 21.02
CA ALA A 50 -26.67 1.26 19.93
C ALA A 50 -25.95 1.77 18.67
N ARG A 51 -26.07 3.05 18.33
CA ARG A 51 -25.36 3.67 17.20
C ARG A 51 -23.86 3.70 17.43
N GLU A 52 -23.41 4.11 18.61
CA GLU A 52 -22.00 4.13 18.98
C GLU A 52 -21.38 2.73 18.92
N LYS A 53 -22.08 1.72 19.46
CA LYS A 53 -21.64 0.32 19.36
C LYS A 53 -21.57 -0.16 17.91
N ALA A 54 -22.59 0.12 17.11
CA ALA A 54 -22.60 -0.26 15.70
C ALA A 54 -21.47 0.43 14.91
N GLU A 55 -21.15 1.69 15.22
CA GLU A 55 -20.04 2.40 14.61
C GLU A 55 -18.68 1.82 15.04
N GLN A 56 -18.50 1.52 16.33
CA GLN A 56 -17.31 0.85 16.85
C GLN A 56 -17.10 -0.52 16.20
N GLU A 57 -18.16 -1.32 16.09
CA GLU A 57 -18.12 -2.62 15.42
C GLU A 57 -17.75 -2.49 13.95
N ARG A 58 -18.31 -1.50 13.24
CA ARG A 58 -17.95 -1.21 11.83
C ARG A 58 -16.48 -0.83 11.70
N LEU A 59 -15.97 0.07 12.54
CA LEU A 59 -14.58 0.49 12.53
C LEU A 59 -13.64 -0.69 12.85
N ALA A 60 -14.00 -1.51 13.83
CA ALA A 60 -13.24 -2.72 14.18
C ALA A 60 -13.21 -3.73 13.02
N GLN A 61 -14.34 -3.91 12.31
CA GLN A 61 -14.40 -4.75 11.12
C GLN A 61 -13.54 -4.22 9.98
N GLU A 62 -13.57 -2.91 9.73
CA GLU A 62 -12.73 -2.27 8.72
C GLU A 62 -11.24 -2.42 9.05
N GLN A 63 -10.86 -2.18 10.30
CA GLN A 63 -9.49 -2.42 10.78
C GLN A 63 -9.07 -3.87 10.62
N ALA A 64 -9.93 -4.82 10.97
CA ALA A 64 -9.64 -6.25 10.80
C ALA A 64 -9.47 -6.62 9.32
N GLN A 65 -10.31 -6.09 8.41
CA GLN A 65 -10.16 -6.32 6.97
C GLN A 65 -8.87 -5.72 6.42
N ASN A 66 -8.51 -4.51 6.85
CA ASN A 66 -7.25 -3.87 6.45
C ASN A 66 -6.04 -4.66 6.96
N GLN A 67 -6.09 -5.17 8.20
CA GLN A 67 -5.05 -6.04 8.73
C GLN A 67 -4.91 -7.33 7.92
N LEU A 68 -6.01 -8.01 7.59
CA LEU A 68 -5.97 -9.24 6.79
C LEU A 68 -5.40 -8.99 5.38
N ARG A 69 -5.76 -7.88 4.74
CA ARG A 69 -5.22 -7.49 3.44
C ARG A 69 -3.73 -7.19 3.53
N TYR A 70 -3.32 -6.47 4.57
CA TYR A 70 -1.91 -6.19 4.86
C TYR A 70 -1.13 -7.49 5.04
N ASP A 71 -1.57 -8.38 5.94
CA ASP A 71 -0.88 -9.64 6.25
C ASP A 71 -0.68 -10.50 5.01
N LYS A 72 -1.71 -10.55 4.13
CA LYS A 72 -1.60 -11.26 2.85
C LYS A 72 -0.55 -10.65 1.94
N LEU A 73 -0.55 -9.33 1.78
CA LEU A 73 0.45 -8.63 0.95
C LEU A 73 1.86 -8.86 1.47
N ILE A 74 2.05 -8.88 2.80
CA ILE A 74 3.34 -9.19 3.42
C ILE A 74 3.78 -10.62 3.11
N LEU A 75 2.89 -11.60 3.28
CA LEU A 75 3.21 -13.00 2.98
C LEU A 75 3.63 -13.19 1.51
N ASP A 76 2.89 -12.58 0.59
CA ASP A 76 3.17 -12.64 -0.84
C ASP A 76 4.48 -11.89 -1.18
N ALA A 77 4.73 -10.73 -0.55
CA ALA A 77 5.96 -9.94 -0.71
C ALA A 77 7.20 -10.68 -0.19
N ASP A 78 7.12 -11.26 1.02
CA ASP A 78 8.18 -12.06 1.64
C ASP A 78 8.52 -13.26 0.75
N SER A 79 7.51 -13.93 0.19
CA SER A 79 7.70 -15.06 -0.72
C SER A 79 8.46 -14.64 -1.98
N LEU A 80 8.07 -13.52 -2.59
CA LEU A 80 8.75 -12.98 -3.77
C LEU A 80 10.17 -12.48 -3.44
N PHE A 81 10.38 -11.94 -2.24
CA PHE A 81 11.69 -11.54 -1.75
C PHE A 81 12.63 -12.74 -1.65
N ILE A 82 12.17 -13.86 -1.07
CA ILE A 82 12.95 -15.11 -1.00
C ILE A 82 13.27 -15.64 -2.40
N LEU A 83 12.33 -15.53 -3.34
CA LEU A 83 12.50 -15.90 -4.75
C LEU A 83 13.36 -14.90 -5.54
N ARG A 84 13.91 -13.86 -4.88
CA ARG A 84 14.72 -12.80 -5.49
C ARG A 84 14.00 -12.03 -6.61
N ARG A 85 12.66 -12.02 -6.57
CA ARG A 85 11.80 -11.23 -7.45
C ARG A 85 11.67 -9.82 -6.86
N TRP A 86 12.81 -9.14 -6.75
CA TRP A 86 12.97 -7.91 -5.97
C TRP A 86 11.95 -6.82 -6.34
N GLU A 87 11.79 -6.53 -7.64
CA GLU A 87 10.83 -5.53 -8.14
C GLU A 87 9.38 -5.86 -7.73
N ASN A 88 8.96 -7.11 -7.92
CA ASN A 88 7.60 -7.53 -7.57
C ASN A 88 7.38 -7.54 -6.05
N ALA A 89 8.38 -7.97 -5.27
CA ALA A 89 8.35 -7.90 -3.81
C ALA A 89 8.22 -6.45 -3.33
N ARG A 90 8.99 -5.52 -3.92
CA ARG A 90 8.95 -4.09 -3.61
C ARG A 90 7.56 -3.52 -3.84
N SER A 91 6.92 -3.85 -4.96
CA SER A 91 5.55 -3.42 -5.26
C SER A 91 4.57 -3.85 -4.17
N LEU A 92 4.62 -5.11 -3.74
CA LEU A 92 3.70 -5.61 -2.72
C LEU A 92 3.94 -5.00 -1.33
N TYR A 93 5.19 -4.69 -0.96
CA TYR A 93 5.47 -3.95 0.28
C TYR A 93 4.95 -2.51 0.21
N ILE A 94 5.01 -1.86 -0.96
CA ILE A 94 4.43 -0.53 -1.16
C ILE A 94 2.90 -0.59 -1.01
N ASP A 95 2.26 -1.59 -1.62
CA ASP A 95 0.82 -1.80 -1.50
C ASP A 95 0.42 -2.06 -0.03
N ALA A 96 1.24 -2.81 0.72
CA ALA A 96 1.02 -3.03 2.14
C ALA A 96 1.07 -1.72 2.95
N LEU A 97 2.03 -0.83 2.66
CA LEU A 97 2.12 0.50 3.28
C LEU A 97 0.98 1.44 2.87
N ALA A 98 0.41 1.27 1.68
CA ALA A 98 -0.77 2.03 1.28
C ALA A 98 -2.00 1.66 2.13
N ILE A 99 -2.04 0.45 2.71
CA ILE A 99 -3.09 0.02 3.65
C ILE A 99 -2.76 0.47 5.08
N LEU A 100 -1.56 0.16 5.56
CA LEU A 100 -1.09 0.51 6.90
C LEU A 100 0.24 1.30 6.83
N PRO A 101 0.18 2.64 6.74
CA PRO A 101 1.36 3.48 6.45
C PRO A 101 2.38 3.57 7.59
N ASP A 102 1.96 3.27 8.81
CA ASP A 102 2.78 3.38 10.02
C ASP A 102 3.66 2.13 10.29
N GLN A 103 3.63 1.14 9.39
CA GLN A 103 4.38 -0.10 9.56
C GLN A 103 5.85 0.08 9.17
N THR A 104 6.76 -0.36 10.05
CA THR A 104 8.21 -0.26 9.81
C THR A 104 8.73 -1.39 8.94
N TYR A 105 8.27 -2.61 9.17
CA TYR A 105 8.76 -3.80 8.46
C TYR A 105 8.76 -3.67 6.93
N PRO A 106 7.65 -3.27 6.27
CA PRO A 106 7.64 -3.15 4.81
C PRO A 106 8.57 -2.03 4.32
N ARG A 107 8.73 -0.94 5.10
CA ARG A 107 9.65 0.16 4.78
C ARG A 107 11.09 -0.34 4.78
N ASP A 108 11.47 -1.08 5.80
CA ASP A 108 12.82 -1.65 5.93
C ASP A 108 13.10 -2.65 4.80
N GLN A 109 12.12 -3.48 4.45
CA GLN A 109 12.24 -4.40 3.33
C GLN A 109 12.39 -3.68 1.97
N ILE A 110 11.64 -2.61 1.74
CA ILE A 110 11.81 -1.77 0.53
C ILE A 110 13.22 -1.18 0.48
N THR A 111 13.73 -0.65 1.59
CA THR A 111 15.11 -0.13 1.66
C THR A 111 16.13 -1.23 1.35
N LEU A 112 15.96 -2.43 1.93
CA LEU A 112 16.83 -3.57 1.65
C LEU A 112 16.77 -3.98 0.17
N ILE A 113 15.57 -4.06 -0.41
CA ILE A 113 15.38 -4.36 -1.83
C ILE A 113 16.09 -3.32 -2.70
N ASN A 114 15.91 -2.03 -2.42
CA ASN A 114 16.56 -0.97 -3.19
C ASN A 114 18.09 -1.11 -3.15
N SER A 115 18.65 -1.41 -1.97
CA SER A 115 20.09 -1.71 -1.87
C SER A 115 20.50 -2.95 -2.67
N LYS A 116 19.68 -4.01 -2.69
CA LYS A 116 19.95 -5.21 -3.52
C LYS A 116 19.93 -4.90 -5.00
N LEU A 117 18.98 -4.07 -5.44
CA LEU A 117 18.83 -3.65 -6.82
C LEU A 117 19.95 -2.70 -7.26
N GLU A 118 20.36 -1.76 -6.41
CA GLU A 118 21.51 -0.90 -6.69
C GLU A 118 22.82 -1.69 -6.74
N MET A 119 23.01 -2.67 -5.85
CA MET A 119 24.16 -3.58 -5.91
C MET A 119 24.12 -4.55 -7.10
N SER A 120 22.93 -4.80 -7.67
CA SER A 120 22.76 -5.65 -8.84
C SER A 120 22.51 -4.87 -10.13
N ALA A 121 22.53 -3.54 -10.11
CA ALA A 121 22.52 -2.76 -11.34
C ALA A 121 23.97 -2.75 -11.82
N GLY A 122 24.28 -3.57 -12.83
CA GLY A 122 25.63 -3.57 -13.39
C GLY A 122 25.97 -2.19 -13.95
N GLU A 123 27.24 -1.82 -13.98
CA GLU A 123 27.61 -0.49 -14.46
C GLU A 123 27.39 -0.42 -15.98
N VAL A 124 26.79 0.69 -16.44
CA VAL A 124 26.74 1.02 -17.87
C VAL A 124 27.85 2.01 -18.15
N GLU A 125 28.87 1.57 -18.88
CA GLU A 125 29.99 2.42 -19.30
C GLU A 125 29.87 2.76 -20.78
N THR A 126 30.01 4.03 -21.14
CA THR A 126 30.08 4.44 -22.55
C THR A 126 31.53 4.55 -22.99
N ILE A 127 31.88 3.81 -24.04
CA ILE A 127 33.21 3.79 -24.63
C ILE A 127 33.16 4.55 -25.96
N THR A 128 33.68 5.77 -25.95
CA THR A 128 33.80 6.62 -27.14
C THR A 128 35.21 6.60 -27.73
N GLU A 129 36.21 6.20 -26.94
CA GLU A 129 37.62 6.16 -27.33
C GLU A 129 38.09 4.74 -27.63
N SER A 130 39.09 4.63 -28.51
CA SER A 130 39.71 3.35 -28.86
C SER A 130 40.51 2.80 -27.68
N THR A 131 40.13 1.62 -27.20
CA THR A 131 40.77 0.95 -26.05
C THR A 131 41.73 -0.15 -26.48
N GLY A 132 41.62 -0.62 -27.74
CA GLY A 132 42.36 -1.77 -28.26
C GLY A 132 41.83 -3.13 -27.81
N ARG A 133 40.73 -3.16 -27.05
CA ARG A 133 40.08 -4.38 -26.53
C ARG A 133 39.07 -4.91 -27.55
N PHE A 134 38.64 -6.14 -27.32
CA PHE A 134 37.63 -6.83 -28.11
C PHE A 134 36.32 -6.91 -27.33
N TYR A 135 35.28 -6.28 -27.85
CA TYR A 135 33.96 -6.19 -27.26
C TYR A 135 33.02 -7.18 -27.93
N VAL A 136 32.30 -7.96 -27.14
CA VAL A 136 31.25 -8.84 -27.66
C VAL A 136 29.96 -8.04 -27.78
N ILE A 137 29.59 -7.64 -28.98
CA ILE A 137 28.41 -6.83 -29.28
C ILE A 137 27.22 -7.75 -29.49
N ILE A 138 26.19 -7.57 -28.67
CA ILE A 138 24.94 -8.37 -28.71
C ILE A 138 23.80 -7.63 -29.40
N SER A 139 23.88 -6.31 -29.48
CA SER A 139 22.93 -5.45 -30.18
C SER A 139 23.67 -4.21 -30.67
N SER A 140 23.29 -3.70 -31.84
CA SER A 140 23.85 -2.46 -32.40
C SER A 140 22.73 -1.60 -32.94
N SER A 141 22.67 -0.35 -32.50
CA SER A 141 21.63 0.62 -32.89
C SER A 141 22.26 1.86 -33.51
N LEU A 142 21.54 2.51 -34.43
CA LEU A 142 21.93 3.84 -34.95
C LEU A 142 21.59 4.96 -33.95
N ASP A 143 20.63 4.69 -33.06
CA ASP A 143 20.19 5.63 -32.03
C ASP A 143 20.83 5.31 -30.68
N ASP A 144 21.35 6.34 -30.02
CA ASP A 144 22.01 6.24 -28.72
C ASP A 144 21.00 5.95 -27.62
N ASP A 145 19.81 6.54 -27.70
CA ASP A 145 18.76 6.36 -26.70
C ASP A 145 18.29 4.91 -26.61
N LEU A 146 18.16 4.24 -27.76
CA LEU A 146 17.73 2.86 -27.87
C LEU A 146 18.81 1.90 -27.37
N ALA A 147 20.07 2.18 -27.69
CA ALA A 147 21.20 1.42 -27.16
C ALA A 147 21.28 1.56 -25.63
N MET A 148 21.07 2.77 -25.11
CA MET A 148 21.11 3.05 -23.67
C MET A 148 19.94 2.42 -22.92
N ASP A 149 18.71 2.44 -23.47
CA ASP A 149 17.55 1.78 -22.85
C ASP A 149 17.77 0.27 -22.76
N TYR A 150 18.29 -0.33 -23.84
CA TYR A 150 18.64 -1.74 -23.85
C TYR A 150 19.80 -2.08 -22.88
N ALA A 151 20.83 -1.24 -22.84
CA ALA A 151 21.94 -1.39 -21.90
C ALA A 151 21.48 -1.28 -20.45
N LYS A 152 20.61 -0.32 -20.13
CA LYS A 152 20.03 -0.16 -18.81
C LYS A 152 19.19 -1.37 -18.41
N LYS A 153 18.38 -1.90 -19.32
CA LYS A 153 17.62 -3.14 -19.07
C LYS A 153 18.52 -4.33 -18.73
N LEU A 154 19.68 -4.44 -19.38
CA LEU A 154 20.66 -5.48 -19.10
C LEU A 154 21.42 -5.24 -17.79
N SER A 155 21.72 -3.97 -17.48
CA SER A 155 22.28 -3.52 -16.21
C SER A 155 21.35 -3.84 -15.03
N ASP A 156 20.06 -3.49 -15.14
CA ASP A 156 19.03 -3.80 -14.15
C ASP A 156 18.88 -5.32 -13.92
N ALA A 157 19.32 -6.14 -14.89
CA ALA A 157 19.36 -7.59 -14.79
C ALA A 157 20.65 -8.15 -14.16
N GLY A 158 21.57 -7.32 -13.68
CA GLY A 158 22.83 -7.78 -13.06
C GLY A 158 24.06 -7.73 -13.95
N ASN A 159 23.95 -7.28 -15.20
CA ASN A 159 25.06 -7.39 -16.14
C ASN A 159 25.85 -6.08 -16.20
N ASN A 160 27.18 -6.16 -16.18
CA ASN A 160 28.00 -5.01 -16.54
C ASN A 160 27.92 -4.82 -18.05
N VAL A 161 27.54 -3.63 -18.47
CA VAL A 161 27.26 -3.34 -19.87
C VAL A 161 28.17 -2.22 -20.35
N LYS A 162 28.71 -2.37 -21.55
CA LYS A 162 29.50 -1.32 -22.20
C LYS A 162 28.82 -0.91 -23.50
N VAL A 163 28.52 0.37 -23.66
CA VAL A 163 27.99 0.95 -24.88
C VAL A 163 29.17 1.48 -25.69
N VAL A 164 29.50 0.81 -26.79
CA VAL A 164 30.66 1.13 -27.64
C VAL A 164 30.19 1.92 -28.86
N GLU A 165 30.55 3.20 -28.90
CA GLU A 165 30.31 4.05 -30.06
C GLU A 165 31.33 3.69 -31.15
N HIS A 166 30.86 3.35 -32.35
CA HIS A 166 31.74 3.02 -33.48
C HIS A 166 31.16 3.51 -34.81
N GLN A 167 32.04 3.83 -35.77
CA GLN A 167 31.63 4.34 -37.07
C GLN A 167 31.77 3.27 -38.17
N MET A 168 30.69 3.07 -38.94
CA MET A 168 30.68 2.25 -40.16
C MET A 168 30.07 3.01 -41.32
N ASN A 169 30.78 3.11 -42.45
CA ASN A 169 30.31 3.72 -43.70
C ASN A 169 29.65 5.10 -43.53
N LYS A 170 30.28 5.97 -42.71
CA LYS A 170 29.86 7.34 -42.33
C LYS A 170 28.72 7.44 -41.31
N ASN A 171 28.19 6.32 -40.82
CA ASN A 171 27.18 6.31 -39.77
C ASN A 171 27.80 5.91 -38.43
N THR A 172 27.35 6.54 -37.35
CA THR A 172 27.67 6.15 -35.97
C THR A 172 26.69 5.09 -35.51
N TYR A 173 27.21 4.06 -34.86
CA TYR A 173 26.47 2.97 -34.25
C TYR A 173 26.86 2.85 -32.78
N PHE A 174 25.90 2.45 -31.96
CA PHE A 174 26.05 2.23 -30.53
C PHE A 174 25.87 0.74 -30.28
N GLY A 175 27.00 0.05 -30.07
CA GLY A 175 27.04 -1.38 -29.81
C GLY A 175 26.92 -1.66 -28.31
N VAL A 176 25.94 -2.44 -27.91
CA VAL A 176 25.78 -2.87 -26.52
C VAL A 176 26.58 -4.15 -26.30
N SER A 177 27.50 -4.13 -25.34
CA SER A 177 28.43 -5.21 -25.03
C SER A 177 28.30 -5.72 -23.60
N LEU A 178 28.38 -7.04 -23.42
CA LEU A 178 28.37 -7.71 -22.11
C LEU A 178 29.75 -8.19 -21.65
N GLY A 179 30.80 -7.95 -22.44
CA GLY A 179 32.14 -8.40 -22.11
C GLY A 179 33.20 -7.82 -23.03
N ASP A 180 34.35 -7.53 -22.44
CA ASP A 180 35.53 -6.98 -23.09
C ASP A 180 36.77 -7.84 -22.79
N TYR A 181 37.55 -8.13 -23.82
CA TYR A 181 38.63 -9.10 -23.76
C TYR A 181 39.90 -8.56 -24.42
N ASP A 182 41.06 -9.05 -23.97
CA ASP A 182 42.35 -8.63 -24.50
C ASP A 182 42.65 -9.27 -25.86
N THR A 183 42.04 -10.42 -26.17
CA THR A 183 42.29 -11.18 -27.40
C THR A 183 41.02 -11.54 -28.15
N TRP A 184 41.14 -11.64 -29.47
CA TRP A 184 40.04 -12.05 -30.36
C TRP A 184 39.47 -13.42 -30.00
N ASP A 185 40.34 -14.40 -29.72
CA ASP A 185 39.92 -15.79 -29.44
C ASP A 185 39.07 -15.89 -28.16
N GLN A 186 39.41 -15.09 -27.14
CA GLN A 186 38.61 -14.99 -25.91
C GLN A 186 37.22 -14.40 -26.19
N ALA A 187 37.17 -13.29 -26.92
CA ALA A 187 35.91 -12.64 -27.27
C ALA A 187 35.02 -13.55 -28.13
N VAL A 188 35.59 -14.23 -29.14
CA VAL A 188 34.84 -15.16 -29.99
C VAL A 188 34.30 -16.34 -29.19
N SER A 189 35.09 -16.91 -28.27
CA SER A 189 34.63 -18.00 -27.42
C SER A 189 33.44 -17.58 -26.53
N ALA A 190 33.50 -16.36 -26.00
CA ALA A 190 32.45 -15.79 -25.16
C ALA A 190 31.13 -15.50 -25.91
N THR A 191 31.17 -15.33 -27.24
CA THR A 191 29.93 -15.11 -28.03
C THR A 191 28.91 -16.23 -27.85
N LEU A 192 29.37 -17.46 -27.61
CA LEU A 192 28.50 -18.62 -27.40
C LEU A 192 27.64 -18.48 -26.15
N GLU A 193 28.15 -17.83 -25.10
CA GLU A 193 27.44 -17.58 -23.84
C GLU A 193 26.35 -16.51 -24.02
N PHE A 194 26.56 -15.59 -24.95
CA PHE A 194 25.69 -14.43 -25.15
C PHE A 194 24.65 -14.59 -26.28
N ASN A 195 24.67 -15.72 -27.00
CA ASN A 195 23.72 -16.00 -28.09
C ASN A 195 22.24 -15.98 -27.66
N SER A 196 21.94 -16.10 -26.36
CA SER A 196 20.58 -15.97 -25.84
C SER A 196 20.10 -14.52 -25.67
N TYR A 197 21.00 -13.53 -25.76
CA TYR A 197 20.68 -12.13 -25.46
C TYR A 197 20.32 -11.31 -26.69
N GLY A 198 20.77 -11.68 -27.90
CA GLY A 198 20.49 -10.92 -29.11
C GLY A 198 20.59 -11.73 -30.40
N GLU A 199 19.94 -11.24 -31.46
CA GLU A 199 20.03 -11.81 -32.80
C GLU A 199 21.32 -11.29 -33.49
N GLY A 200 22.33 -12.16 -33.56
CA GLY A 200 23.58 -11.85 -34.25
C GLY A 200 24.63 -11.23 -33.34
N VAL A 201 25.17 -12.03 -32.41
CA VAL A 201 26.32 -11.65 -31.57
C VAL A 201 27.59 -11.64 -32.42
N TRP A 202 28.39 -10.57 -32.32
CA TRP A 202 29.65 -10.42 -33.05
C TRP A 202 30.71 -9.71 -32.21
N VAL A 203 31.97 -9.79 -32.64
CA VAL A 203 33.11 -9.19 -31.92
C VAL A 203 33.56 -7.92 -32.63
N LEU A 204 33.60 -6.81 -31.88
CA LEU A 204 34.13 -5.52 -32.32
C LEU A 204 35.49 -5.27 -31.66
N LYS A 205 36.48 -4.90 -32.46
CA LYS A 205 37.72 -4.32 -31.92
C LYS A 205 37.57 -2.80 -31.87
N TRP A 206 37.76 -2.22 -30.68
CA TRP A 206 37.66 -0.79 -30.45
C TRP A 206 38.76 -0.32 -29.50
#